data_AF-A0A7Y8LBG9-F1
#
_entry.id   AF-A0A7Y8LBG9-F1
#
_cell.length_a   1.000
_cell.length_b   1.000
_cell.length_c   1.000
_cell.angle_alpha   90.00
_cell.angle_beta   90.00
_cell.angle_gamma   90.00
#
_symmetry.space_group_name_H-M   'P 1'
#
loop_
_entity.id
_entity.type
_entity.pdbx_description
1 polymer ?
#
loop_
_entity_poly.entity_id
_entity_poly.type
_entity_poly.pdbx_seq_one_letter_code
_entity_poly.pdbx_strand_id
1 'polypeptide(L)'
;MSETKGITVALNVRLKPVDHSNLPHQVNYSNVGIAQGVAYVDFGFIEPALVGAIAKSARGGQAIPKAIDGQLVTRVAMGVDVLARLHQQIQQVLVGLRDARKAKAKG
;
A
#
# COMPACT_ATOMS: atom_id res chain seq x y z
N MET A 1 -31.97 5.54 5.38
CA MET A 1 -30.83 5.25 4.50
C MET A 1 -29.99 4.18 5.19
N SER A 2 -29.94 2.96 4.66
CA SER A 2 -29.17 1.87 5.30
C SER A 2 -27.69 2.18 5.23
N GLU A 3 -27.03 2.28 6.37
CA GLU A 3 -25.59 2.29 6.45
C GLU A 3 -25.06 0.98 5.87
N THR A 4 -24.33 1.06 4.76
CA THR A 4 -23.58 -0.09 4.24
C THR A 4 -22.50 -0.41 5.27
N LYS A 5 -22.79 -1.33 6.19
CA LYS A 5 -21.82 -1.81 7.18
C LYS A 5 -20.62 -2.38 6.43
N GLY A 6 -19.52 -1.64 6.43
CA GLY A 6 -18.28 -2.08 5.80
C GLY A 6 -17.80 -3.38 6.41
N ILE A 7 -17.43 -4.34 5.58
CA ILE A 7 -16.82 -5.60 6.02
C ILE A 7 -15.31 -5.43 5.92
N THR A 8 -14.63 -5.49 7.06
CA THR A 8 -13.17 -5.49 7.12
C THR A 8 -12.67 -6.93 7.03
N VAL A 9 -11.71 -7.17 6.13
CA VAL A 9 -11.12 -8.49 5.90
C VAL A 9 -9.60 -8.37 6.05
N ALA A 10 -9.02 -9.16 6.95
CA ALA A 10 -7.57 -9.25 7.10
C ALA A 10 -7.00 -10.23 6.07
N LEU A 11 -6.01 -9.79 5.29
CA LEU A 11 -5.35 -10.59 4.26
C LEU A 11 -3.84 -10.47 4.42
N ASN A 12 -3.14 -11.59 4.26
CA ASN A 12 -1.69 -11.57 4.12
C ASN A 12 -1.32 -11.23 2.66
N VAL A 13 -0.42 -10.28 2.46
CA VAL A 13 0.09 -9.95 1.14
C VAL A 13 1.47 -10.57 0.96
N ARG A 14 1.64 -11.32 -0.13
CA ARG A 14 2.94 -11.86 -0.54
C ARG A 14 3.33 -11.24 -1.88
N LEU A 15 4.46 -10.54 -1.92
CA LEU A 15 4.98 -9.98 -3.15
C LEU A 15 5.99 -10.94 -3.79
N LYS A 16 5.86 -11.16 -5.10
CA LYS A 16 6.77 -12.01 -5.88
C LYS A 16 7.63 -11.13 -6.81
N PRO A 17 8.96 -11.30 -6.85
CA PRO A 17 9.82 -10.56 -7.78
C PRO A 17 9.36 -10.69 -9.22
N VAL A 18 9.48 -9.61 -9.99
CA VAL A 18 9.27 -9.57 -11.44
C VAL A 18 10.58 -9.19 -12.12
N ASP A 19 10.74 -9.55 -13.40
CA ASP A 19 11.94 -9.23 -14.17
C ASP A 19 12.20 -7.72 -14.19
N HIS A 20 13.49 -7.37 -14.13
CA HIS A 20 13.94 -5.98 -14.07
C HIS A 20 13.64 -5.27 -15.40
N SER A 21 12.69 -4.34 -15.38
CA SER A 21 12.42 -3.42 -16.47
C SER A 21 12.91 -2.02 -16.10
N ASN A 22 13.48 -1.30 -17.08
CA ASN A 22 13.83 0.12 -16.92
C ASN A 22 12.60 1.04 -17.09
N LEU A 23 11.41 0.49 -17.28
CA LEU A 23 10.17 1.25 -17.38
C LEU A 23 9.64 1.60 -15.99
N PRO A 24 8.97 2.76 -15.83
CA PRO A 24 8.26 3.07 -14.59
C PRO A 24 7.22 1.98 -14.28
N HIS A 25 7.32 1.39 -13.10
CA HIS A 25 6.33 0.46 -12.60
C HIS A 25 5.29 1.18 -11.73
N GLN A 26 4.02 0.82 -11.91
CA GLN A 26 2.97 1.28 -11.01
C GLN A 26 3.09 0.57 -9.66
N VAL A 27 3.04 1.34 -8.58
CA VAL A 27 2.99 0.84 -7.21
C VAL A 27 1.67 1.29 -6.59
N ASN A 28 0.90 0.33 -6.07
CA ASN A 28 -0.34 0.61 -5.35
C ASN A 28 -0.39 -0.05 -3.97
N TYR A 29 0.71 -0.70 -3.58
CA TYR A 29 0.89 -1.33 -2.28
C TYR A 29 2.28 -1.00 -1.74
N SER A 30 2.35 -0.64 -0.47
CA SER A 30 3.60 -0.51 0.26
C SER A 30 3.53 -1.20 1.61
N ASN A 31 4.66 -1.74 2.05
CA ASN A 31 4.79 -2.36 3.36
C ASN A 31 6.16 -2.02 3.97
N VAL A 32 6.22 -1.91 5.29
CA VAL A 32 7.47 -1.66 6.02
C VAL A 32 7.66 -2.77 7.04
N GLY A 33 8.75 -3.51 6.91
CA GLY A 33 9.20 -4.50 7.90
C GLY A 33 10.52 -4.07 8.54
N ILE A 34 10.77 -4.52 9.77
CA ILE A 34 12.05 -4.31 10.46
C ILE A 34 12.62 -5.67 10.83
N ALA A 35 13.88 -5.91 10.48
CA ALA A 35 14.63 -7.08 10.91
C ALA A 35 16.08 -6.68 11.17
N GLN A 36 16.62 -7.10 12.32
CA GLN A 36 18.04 -6.91 12.66
C GLN A 36 18.51 -5.44 12.58
N GLY A 37 17.63 -4.48 12.93
CA GLY A 37 17.94 -3.05 12.88
C GLY A 37 17.93 -2.43 11.48
N VAL A 38 17.52 -3.17 10.46
CA VAL A 38 17.32 -2.69 9.09
C VAL A 38 15.84 -2.63 8.78
N ALA A 39 15.40 -1.50 8.21
CA ALA A 39 14.07 -1.36 7.65
C ALA A 39 14.05 -1.82 6.20
N TYR A 40 13.07 -2.66 5.87
CA TYR A 40 12.77 -3.10 4.51
C TYR A 40 11.45 -2.46 4.09
N VAL A 41 11.52 -1.60 3.08
CA VAL A 41 10.34 -0.99 2.45
C VAL A 41 10.07 -1.71 1.15
N ASP A 42 8.95 -2.40 1.10
CA ASP A 42 8.45 -3.06 -0.10
C ASP A 42 7.49 -2.15 -0.83
N PHE A 43 7.70 -2.02 -2.12
CA PHE A 43 6.79 -1.41 -3.06
C PHE A 43 6.33 -2.49 -4.04
N GLY A 44 5.02 -2.63 -4.16
CA GLY A 44 4.43 -3.65 -5.00
C GLY A 44 3.16 -3.21 -5.70
N PHE A 45 2.68 -4.11 -6.54
CA PHE A 45 1.42 -3.99 -7.24
C PHE A 45 0.53 -5.17 -6.90
N ILE A 46 -0.67 -4.87 -6.40
CA ILE A 46 -1.77 -5.83 -6.27
C ILE A 46 -2.79 -5.50 -7.35
N GLU A 47 -3.21 -6.50 -8.11
CA GLU A 47 -4.23 -6.29 -9.15
C GLU A 47 -5.56 -5.79 -8.54
N PRO A 48 -6.09 -4.63 -8.97
CA PRO A 48 -7.34 -4.10 -8.43
C PRO A 48 -8.53 -5.03 -8.62
N ALA A 49 -8.56 -5.79 -9.73
CA ALA A 49 -9.58 -6.78 -10.01
C ALA A 49 -9.59 -7.91 -8.97
N LEU A 50 -8.42 -8.36 -8.51
CA LEU A 50 -8.27 -9.36 -7.45
C LEU A 50 -8.85 -8.84 -6.12
N VAL A 51 -8.53 -7.60 -5.75
CA VAL A 51 -9.09 -6.96 -4.54
C VAL A 51 -10.61 -6.85 -4.63
N GLY A 52 -11.13 -6.45 -5.80
CA GLY A 52 -12.56 -6.36 -6.07
C GLY A 52 -13.29 -7.71 -5.96
N ALA A 53 -12.69 -8.78 -6.48
CA ALA A 53 -13.22 -10.13 -6.39
C ALA A 53 -13.32 -10.62 -4.93
N ILE A 54 -12.29 -10.39 -4.13
CA ILE A 54 -12.28 -10.73 -2.69
C ILE A 54 -13.35 -9.95 -1.94
N ALA A 55 -13.46 -8.65 -2.20
CA ALA A 55 -14.49 -7.82 -1.57
C ALA A 55 -15.91 -8.31 -1.92
N LYS A 56 -16.13 -8.80 -3.15
CA LYS A 56 -17.39 -9.43 -3.56
C LYS A 56 -17.64 -10.74 -2.80
N SER A 57 -16.64 -11.62 -2.72
CA SER A 57 -16.75 -12.89 -1.97
C SER A 57 -17.02 -12.67 -0.49
N ALA A 58 -16.37 -11.68 0.13
CA ALA A 58 -16.60 -11.31 1.52
C ALA A 58 -18.05 -10.86 1.79
N ARG A 59 -18.60 -10.02 0.91
CA ARG A 59 -20.01 -9.60 0.99
C ARG A 59 -20.99 -10.74 0.73
N GLY A 60 -20.61 -11.71 -0.09
CA GLY A 60 -21.41 -12.90 -0.40
C GLY A 60 -21.34 -14.01 0.66
N GLY A 61 -20.62 -13.82 1.76
CA GLY A 61 -20.42 -14.88 2.77
C GLY A 61 -19.60 -16.07 2.26
N GLN A 62 -18.88 -15.90 1.15
CA GLN A 62 -18.04 -16.94 0.57
C GLN A 62 -16.70 -17.03 1.29
N ALA A 63 -16.03 -18.17 1.14
CA ALA A 63 -14.68 -18.36 1.65
C ALA A 63 -13.73 -17.32 1.06
N ILE A 64 -12.98 -16.64 1.92
CA ILE A 64 -12.00 -15.62 1.55
C ILE A 64 -10.61 -16.26 1.66
N PRO A 65 -9.71 -16.06 0.68
CA PRO A 65 -8.34 -16.54 0.78
C PRO A 65 -7.61 -15.89 1.96
N LYS A 66 -6.79 -16.66 2.68
CA LYS A 66 -5.98 -16.13 3.80
C LYS A 66 -4.81 -15.25 3.35
N ALA A 67 -4.42 -15.35 2.09
CA ALA A 67 -3.32 -14.62 1.50
C ALA A 67 -3.61 -14.30 0.03
N ILE A 68 -3.03 -13.21 -0.45
CA ILE A 68 -3.04 -12.82 -1.86
C ILE A 68 -1.61 -12.60 -2.35
N ASP A 69 -1.40 -12.91 -3.62
CA ASP A 69 -0.14 -12.63 -4.28
C ASP A 69 -0.20 -11.27 -4.98
N GLY A 70 0.92 -10.56 -4.98
CA GLY A 70 1.15 -9.34 -5.75
C GLY A 70 2.55 -9.37 -6.36
N GLN A 71 2.84 -8.35 -7.17
CA GLN A 71 4.16 -8.17 -7.78
C GLN A 71 5.03 -7.32 -6.86
N LEU A 72 6.24 -7.80 -6.54
CA LEU A 72 7.27 -7.00 -5.89
C LEU A 72 7.94 -6.16 -6.97
N VAL A 73 7.65 -4.85 -6.96
CA VAL A 73 8.25 -3.88 -7.89
C VAL A 73 9.64 -3.49 -7.41
N THR A 74 9.79 -3.22 -6.11
CA THR A 74 11.06 -2.82 -5.51
C THR A 74 11.07 -3.13 -4.02
N ARG A 75 12.23 -3.55 -3.51
CA ARG A 75 12.53 -3.62 -2.08
C ARG A 75 13.71 -2.72 -1.77
N VAL A 76 13.53 -1.80 -0.83
CA VAL A 76 14.59 -0.91 -0.34
C VAL A 76 14.99 -1.36 1.06
N ALA A 77 16.28 -1.60 1.29
CA ALA A 77 16.84 -1.80 2.61
C ALA A 77 17.48 -0.48 3.09
N MET A 78 17.15 -0.03 4.30
CA MET A 78 17.69 1.21 4.85
C MET A 78 17.82 1.16 6.37
N GLY A 79 18.72 1.99 6.92
CA GLY A 79 18.81 2.21 8.37
C GLY A 79 17.52 2.81 8.92
N VAL A 80 17.22 2.52 10.19
CA VAL A 80 15.99 3.03 10.85
C VAL A 80 15.99 4.55 10.94
N ASP A 81 17.15 5.18 11.06
CA ASP A 81 17.32 6.64 11.03
C ASP A 81 16.99 7.24 9.65
N VAL A 82 17.33 6.53 8.58
CA VAL A 82 16.97 6.91 7.20
C VAL A 82 15.46 6.77 7.00
N LEU A 83 14.86 5.68 7.51
CA LEU A 83 13.40 5.50 7.49
C LEU A 83 12.68 6.64 8.23
N ALA A 84 13.17 7.04 9.40
CA ALA A 84 12.59 8.14 10.17
C ALA A 84 12.62 9.47 9.40
N ARG A 85 13.73 9.76 8.71
CA ARG A 85 13.84 10.94 7.84
C ARG A 85 12.91 10.88 6.64
N LEU A 86 12.80 9.71 6.00
CA LEU A 86 11.86 9.48 4.90
C LEU A 86 10.41 9.74 5.36
N HIS A 87 10.04 9.25 6.54
CA HIS A 87 8.72 9.51 7.13
C HIS A 87 8.47 11.02 7.30
N GLN A 88 9.43 11.77 7.84
CA GLN A 88 9.30 13.22 7.99
C GLN A 88 9.11 13.94 6.65
N GLN A 89 9.86 13.56 5.62
CA GLN A 89 9.73 14.13 4.28
C GLN A 89 8.36 13.85 3.68
N ILE A 90 7.85 12.62 3.80
CA ILE A 90 6.50 12.25 3.33
C ILE A 90 5.45 13.09 4.05
N GLN A 91 5.54 13.24 5.38
CA GLN A 91 4.60 14.07 6.15
C GLN A 91 4.59 15.52 5.67
N GLN A 92 5.76 16.11 5.44
CA GLN A 92 5.87 17.49 4.94
C GLN A 92 5.17 17.67 3.59
N VAL A 93 5.37 16.72 2.66
CA VAL A 93 4.70 16.74 1.35
C VAL A 93 3.18 16.65 1.52
N LEU A 94 2.68 15.71 2.34
CA LEU A 94 1.25 15.51 2.53
C LEU A 94 0.56 16.72 3.19
N VAL A 95 1.22 17.35 4.16
CA VAL A 95 0.73 18.58 4.80
C VAL A 95 0.66 19.72 3.77
N GLY A 96 1.73 19.94 2.99
CA GLY A 96 1.74 20.96 1.94
C GLY A 96 0.62 20.77 0.91
N LEU A 97 0.35 19.52 0.48
CA LEU A 97 -0.75 19.21 -0.42
C LEU A 97 -2.12 19.50 0.19
N ARG A 98 -2.32 19.21 1.47
CA ARG A 98 -3.57 19.51 2.17
C ARG A 98 -3.82 21.01 2.24
N ASP A 99 -2.79 21.78 2.53
CA ASP A 99 -2.90 23.24 2.69
C ASP A 99 -3.16 23.91 1.34
N ALA A 100 -2.51 23.44 0.27
CA ALA A 100 -2.80 23.86 -1.10
C ALA A 100 -4.26 23.58 -1.51
N ARG A 101 -4.81 22.40 -1.17
CA ARG A 101 -6.22 22.07 -1.43
C ARG A 101 -7.18 23.00 -0.67
N LYS A 102 -6.86 23.33 0.59
CA LYS A 102 -7.67 24.26 1.41
C LYS A 102 -7.65 25.68 0.87
N ALA A 103 -6.51 26.16 0.36
CA ALA A 103 -6.40 27.47 -0.27
C ALA A 103 -7.27 27.55 -1.54
N LYS A 104 -7.25 26.50 -2.38
CA LYS A 104 -8.07 26.42 -3.59
C LYS A 104 -9.58 26.35 -3.31
N ALA A 105 -10.00 25.83 -2.15
CA ALA A 105 -11.40 25.75 -1.77
C ALA A 105 -11.96 27.06 -1.17
N LYS A 106 -11.11 28.04 -0.89
CA LYS A 106 -11.47 29.34 -0.26
C LYS A 106 -11.42 30.53 -1.22
N GLY A 107 -10.90 30.35 -2.43
CA GLY A 107 -10.90 31.36 -3.51
C GLY A 107 -11.81 30.90 -4.64
#